data_AF-A0A142PCD8-F1
#
_entry.id   AF-A0A142PCD8-F1
#
_cell.length_a   1.000
_cell.length_b   1.000
_cell.length_c   1.000
_cell.angle_alpha   90.00
_cell.angle_beta   90.00
_cell.angle_gamma   90.00
#
_symmetry.space_group_name_H-M   'P 1'
#
loop_
_entity.id
_entity.type
_entity.pdbx_description
1 polymer ?
#
loop_
_entity_poly.entity_id
_entity_poly.type
_entity_poly.pdbx_seq_one_letter_code
_entity_poly.pdbx_strand_id
1 'polypeptide(L)' 'MDVAIIAASILVIALSVALPIFIVRTVRSGTYDSLYFLIPLALGVYWLDYQAYDFLASMAHGFRN' A
#
# COMPACT_ATOMS: atom_id res chain seq x y z
N MET A 1 17.61 -11.14 -2.76
CA MET A 1 16.88 -10.05 -3.45
C MET A 1 15.37 -10.23 -3.27
N ASP A 2 14.87 -11.47 -3.32
CA ASP A 2 13.43 -11.77 -3.26
C ASP A 2 12.73 -11.40 -1.95
N VAL A 3 13.36 -11.67 -0.79
CA VAL A 3 12.72 -11.41 0.53
C VAL A 3 12.40 -9.93 0.73
N ALA A 4 13.29 -9.03 0.32
CA ALA A 4 13.08 -7.58 0.46
C ALA A 4 11.92 -7.08 -0.42
N ILE A 5 11.81 -7.61 -1.64
CA ILE A 5 10.75 -7.24 -2.57
C ILE A 5 9.41 -7.82 -2.12
N ILE A 6 9.38 -9.08 -1.65
CA ILE A 6 8.19 -9.70 -1.07
C ILE A 6 7.70 -8.90 0.15
N ALA A 7 8.62 -8.54 1.05
CA ALA A 7 8.29 -7.74 2.22
C ALA A 7 7.75 -6.34 1.83
N ALA A 8 8.35 -5.69 0.83
CA ALA A 8 7.88 -4.42 0.31
C ALA A 8 6.48 -4.55 -0.32
N SER A 9 6.22 -5.59 -1.10
CA SER A 9 4.90 -5.84 -1.71
C SER A 9 3.81 -6.07 -0.65
N ILE A 10 4.10 -6.85 0.39
CA ILE A 10 3.17 -7.05 1.52
C ILE A 10 2.92 -5.73 2.25
N LEU A 11 3.96 -4.94 2.48
CA LEU A 11 3.85 -3.63 3.12
C LEU A 11 2.96 -2.68 2.31
N VAL A 12 3.13 -2.63 0.98
CA VAL A 12 2.31 -1.80 0.09
C VAL A 12 0.83 -2.19 0.20
N ILE A 13 0.52 -3.48 0.17
CA ILE A 13 -0.87 -3.98 0.34
C ILE A 13 -1.43 -3.60 1.71
N ALA A 14 -0.62 -3.74 2.78
CA ALA A 14 -1.06 -3.34 4.12
C ALA A 14 -1.33 -1.83 4.21
N LEU A 15 -0.49 -1.01 3.58
CA LEU A 15 -0.64 0.44 3.54
C LEU A 15 -1.83 0.88 2.70
N SER A 16 -2.16 0.18 1.59
CA SER A 16 -3.31 0.54 0.74
C SER A 16 -4.64 0.39 1.48
N VAL A 17 -4.71 -0.49 2.48
CA VAL A 17 -5.85 -0.64 3.40
C VAL A 17 -5.78 0.32 4.58
N ALA A 18 -4.60 0.51 5.18
CA ALA A 18 -4.44 1.31 6.39
C ALA A 18 -4.58 2.82 6.15
N LEU A 19 -4.04 3.33 5.04
CA LEU A 19 -4.05 4.77 4.74
C LEU A 19 -5.46 5.36 4.59
N PRO A 20 -6.42 4.74 3.86
CA PRO A 20 -7.80 5.22 3.82
C PRO A 20 -8.44 5.35 5.19
N ILE A 21 -8.23 4.36 6.07
CA ILE A 21 -8.77 4.37 7.44
C ILE A 21 -8.19 5.56 8.21
N PHE A 22 -6.87 5.77 8.09
CA PHE A 22 -6.18 6.86 8.77
C PHE A 22 -6.64 8.23 8.26
N ILE A 23 -6.77 8.40 6.94
CA ILE A 23 -7.29 9.62 6.30
C ILE A 23 -8.68 9.95 6.82
N VAL A 24 -9.61 8.99 6.83
CA VAL A 24 -10.97 9.21 7.36
C VAL A 24 -10.93 9.62 8.83
N ARG A 25 -10.07 8.98 9.64
CA ARG A 25 -9.91 9.34 11.05
C ARG A 25 -9.36 10.76 11.22
N THR A 26 -8.37 11.15 10.42
CA THR A 26 -7.76 12.48 10.41
C THR A 26 -8.76 13.56 10.02
N VAL A 27 -9.59 13.30 9.01
CA VAL A 27 -10.68 14.22 8.63
C VAL A 27 -11.67 14.39 9.80
N ARG A 28 -12.01 13.31 10.50
CA ARG A 28 -12.94 13.36 11.66
C ARG A 28 -12.36 14.06 12.89
N SER A 29 -11.03 14.07 13.07
CA SER A 29 -10.39 14.78 14.18
C SER A 29 -10.22 16.28 13.95
N GLY A 30 -10.53 16.78 12.75
CA GLY A 30 -10.41 18.19 12.41
C GLY A 30 -8.96 18.68 12.23
N THR A 31 -7.99 17.76 12.16
CA THR A 31 -6.57 18.06 12.00
C THR A 31 -6.12 17.83 10.56
N TYR A 32 -6.16 18.88 9.73
CA TYR A 32 -5.97 18.77 8.28
C TYR A 32 -4.50 18.81 7.83
N ASP A 33 -3.57 19.26 8.67
CA ASP A 33 -2.17 19.45 8.29
C ASP A 33 -1.50 18.16 7.79
N SER A 34 -1.82 17.02 8.39
CA SER A 34 -1.27 15.74 7.96
C SER A 34 -1.90 15.23 6.66
N LEU A 35 -3.07 15.72 6.25
CA LEU A 35 -3.72 15.30 5.00
C LEU A 35 -2.95 15.75 3.76
N TYR A 36 -2.22 16.87 3.85
CA TYR A 36 -1.36 17.34 2.76
C TYR A 36 -0.27 16.32 2.40
N PHE A 37 0.15 15.48 3.36
CA PHE A 37 1.07 14.38 3.11
C PHE A 37 0.36 13.03 2.90
N LEU A 38 -0.70 12.75 3.67
CA LEU A 38 -1.39 11.46 3.62
C LEU A 38 -2.10 11.22 2.29
N ILE A 39 -2.68 12.24 1.66
CA ILE A 39 -3.40 12.09 0.39
C ILE A 39 -2.43 11.73 -0.76
N PRO A 40 -1.33 12.49 -1.01
CA PRO A 40 -0.34 12.09 -2.01
C PRO A 40 0.29 10.72 -1.73
N LEU A 41 0.58 10.42 -0.45
CA LEU A 41 1.11 9.12 -0.05
C LEU A 41 0.14 7.98 -0.41
N ALA A 42 -1.14 8.13 -0.09
CA ALA A 42 -2.15 7.13 -0.43
C ALA A 42 -2.28 6.91 -1.93
N LEU A 43 -2.26 7.98 -2.73
CA LEU A 43 -2.28 7.85 -4.20
C LEU A 43 -1.05 7.09 -4.73
N GLY A 44 0.15 7.40 -4.21
CA GLY A 44 1.36 6.67 -4.56
C GLY A 44 1.31 5.19 -4.16
N VAL A 45 0.81 4.90 -2.95
CA VAL A 45 0.65 3.52 -2.48
C VAL A 45 -0.38 2.76 -3.31
N TYR A 46 -1.51 3.37 -3.67
CA TYR A 46 -2.52 2.72 -4.53
C TYR A 46 -1.97 2.36 -5.91
N TRP A 47 -1.13 3.21 -6.50
CA TRP A 47 -0.47 2.89 -7.76
C TRP A 47 0.47 1.68 -7.62
N LEU A 48 1.22 1.61 -6.52
CA LEU A 48 2.14 0.51 -6.24
C LEU A 48 1.41 -0.79 -5.85
N ASP A 49 0.23 -0.71 -5.25
CA ASP A 49 -0.56 -1.86 -4.81
C ASP A 49 -0.89 -2.81 -5.97
N TYR A 50 -1.25 -2.25 -7.12
CA TYR A 50 -1.48 -3.04 -8.33
C TYR A 50 -0.24 -3.83 -8.76
N GLN A 51 0.94 -3.19 -8.72
CA GLN A 51 2.21 -3.83 -9.08
C GLN A 51 2.64 -4.88 -8.05
N ALA A 52 2.44 -4.58 -6.76
CA ALA A 52 2.72 -5.49 -5.66
C ALA A 52 1.87 -6.76 -5.76
N TYR A 53 0.58 -6.62 -6.09
CA TYR A 53 -0.32 -7.73 -6.30
C TYR A 53 0.11 -8.60 -7.49
N ASP A 54 0.36 -8.00 -8.65
CA ASP A 54 0.78 -8.73 -9.85
C ASP A 54 2.11 -9.49 -9.63
N PHE A 55 3.08 -8.85 -8.96
CA PHE A 55 4.33 -9.49 -8.57
C PHE A 55 4.10 -10.70 -7.66
N LEU A 56 3.33 -10.57 -6.58
CA LEU A 56 3.06 -11.67 -5.66
C LEU A 56 2.27 -12.81 -6.33
N ALA A 57 1.30 -12.47 -7.19
CA ALA A 57 0.55 -13.44 -7.97
C ALA A 57 1.46 -14.21 -8.93
N SER A 58 2.37 -13.53 -9.63
CA SER A 58 3.33 -14.15 -10.54
C SER A 58 4.28 -15.12 -9.82
N MET A 59 4.72 -14.79 -8.60
CA MET A 59 5.50 -15.71 -7.76
C MET A 59 4.69 -16.94 -7.38
N ALA A 60 3.44 -16.75 -6.93
CA ALA A 60 2.55 -17.86 -6.57
C ALA A 60 2.28 -18.81 -7.75
N HIS A 61 2.19 -18.28 -8.97
CA HIS A 61 2.06 -19.08 -10.19
C HIS A 61 3.37 -19.76 -10.60
N GLY A 62 4.52 -19.10 -10.43
CA GLY A 62 5.86 -19.67 -10.69
C GLY A 62 6.24 -20.82 -9.75
N PHE A 63 5.73 -20.85 -8.52
CA PHE A 63 5.91 -21.96 -7.58
C PHE A 63 5.07 -23.22 -7.89
N ARG A 64 4.13 -23.14 -8.85
CA ARG A 64 3.18 -24.22 -9.16
C ARG A 64 3.61 -25.11 -10.34
N ASN A 65 4.76 -24.83 -10.95
CA ASN A 65 5.45 -25.66 -11.95
C ASN A 65 6.70 -26.30 -11.35
#